data_AF-A0A7Z8QTI9-F1
#
_entry.id   AF-A0A7Z8QTI9-F1
#
_cell.length_a   1.000
_cell.length_b   1.000
_cell.length_c   1.000
_cell.angle_alpha   90.00
_cell.angle_beta   90.00
_cell.angle_gamma   90.00
#
_symmetry.space_group_name_H-M   'P 1'
#
loop_
_entity.id
_entity.type
_entity.pdbx_description
1 polymer ?
#
loop_
_entity_poly.entity_id
_entity_poly.type
_entity_poly.pdbx_seq_one_letter_code
_entity_poly.pdbx_strand_id
1 'polypeptide(L)'
;MSTHIYAFGSVCRGEVDPSSDIDLLACLSKPQQKYDTEKFSIYSHERIQELWLEGNPFSWHLHLESKLIYSTDGSSFLSDLGEPAKYLKYLEDCNKFNQLFLESYHTLLQSRVSSIFHLSCMFLATRNFAMCYSLGAGNPIFSRLSPLELEQKLAISQEDFDLYARARILSTRGYGSVISRTEIEKALGVAPAIIDWMNELISQRVVA
;
A
#
# COMPACT_ATOMS: atom_id res chain seq x y z
N MET A 1 6.07 -31.05 7.99
CA MET A 1 5.31 -30.02 7.25
C MET A 1 5.84 -28.69 7.70
N SER A 2 6.41 -27.87 6.81
CA SER A 2 6.96 -26.58 7.21
C SER A 2 5.85 -25.53 7.28
N THR A 3 5.94 -24.67 8.29
CA THR A 3 5.02 -23.55 8.51
C THR A 3 5.83 -22.41 9.08
N HIS A 4 5.68 -21.24 8.48
CA HIS A 4 6.22 -20.00 8.99
C HIS A 4 5.10 -18.97 9.10
N ILE A 5 5.06 -18.26 10.22
CA ILE A 5 4.09 -17.20 10.50
C ILE A 5 4.85 -15.91 10.77
N TYR A 6 4.45 -14.84 10.10
CA TYR A 6 5.04 -13.52 10.25
C TYR A 6 3.98 -12.48 10.57
N ALA A 7 4.34 -11.47 11.36
CA ALA A 7 3.68 -10.16 11.31
C ALA A 7 4.42 -9.27 10.33
N PHE A 8 3.70 -8.35 9.69
CA PHE A 8 4.27 -7.29 8.86
C PHE A 8 3.36 -6.05 8.91
N GLY A 9 3.66 -5.02 8.12
CA GLY A 9 2.80 -3.83 8.05
C GLY A 9 3.00 -2.86 9.21
N SER A 10 1.95 -2.09 9.51
CA SER A 10 2.03 -0.93 10.43
C SER A 10 2.48 -1.32 11.84
N VAL A 11 2.09 -2.50 12.32
CA VAL A 11 2.51 -3.03 13.63
C VAL A 11 4.03 -3.21 13.73
N CYS A 12 4.69 -3.59 12.65
CA CYS A 12 6.14 -3.77 12.62
C CYS A 12 6.89 -2.44 12.43
N ARG A 13 6.24 -1.43 11.85
CA ARG A 13 6.78 -0.07 11.70
C ARG A 13 6.53 0.84 12.90
N GLY A 14 5.65 0.46 13.83
CA GLY A 14 5.20 1.34 14.92
C GLY A 14 4.17 2.39 14.49
N GLU A 15 3.61 2.28 13.29
CA GLU A 15 2.59 3.19 12.73
C GLU A 15 1.17 2.74 13.11
N VAL A 16 0.97 2.36 14.37
CA VAL A 16 -0.31 1.78 14.83
C VAL A 16 -1.26 2.88 15.29
N ASP A 17 -2.51 2.79 14.86
CA ASP A 17 -3.61 3.59 15.34
C ASP A 17 -4.88 2.74 15.58
N PRO A 18 -5.98 3.29 16.12
CA PRO A 18 -7.20 2.52 16.39
C PRO A 18 -7.85 1.88 15.16
N SER A 19 -7.47 2.32 13.95
CA SER A 19 -7.92 1.79 12.67
C SER A 19 -6.87 0.90 12.00
N SER A 20 -5.86 0.44 12.72
CA SER A 20 -4.84 -0.45 12.18
C SER A 20 -5.22 -1.91 12.37
N ASP A 21 -5.07 -2.72 11.32
CA ASP A 21 -5.17 -4.18 11.45
C ASP A 21 -3.80 -4.76 11.78
N ILE A 22 -3.77 -6.02 12.23
CA ILE A 22 -2.54 -6.79 12.34
C ILE A 22 -2.41 -7.63 11.08
N ASP A 23 -1.46 -7.27 10.21
CA ASP A 23 -1.19 -8.03 9.00
C ASP A 23 -0.37 -9.28 9.33
N LEU A 24 -0.95 -10.44 9.09
CA LEU A 24 -0.31 -11.74 9.31
C LEU A 24 -0.11 -12.49 8.00
N LEU A 25 1.06 -13.11 7.86
CA LEU A 25 1.42 -13.99 6.76
C LEU A 25 1.60 -15.40 7.27
N ALA A 26 1.00 -16.38 6.60
CA ALA A 26 1.25 -17.80 6.80
C ALA A 26 1.85 -18.42 5.53
N CYS A 27 3.13 -18.80 5.60
CA CYS A 27 3.82 -19.54 4.53
C CYS A 27 3.75 -21.04 4.83
N LEU A 28 3.07 -21.79 3.97
CA LEU A 28 2.74 -23.19 4.22
C LEU A 28 3.34 -24.10 3.14
N SER A 29 3.82 -25.29 3.52
CA SER A 29 4.21 -26.31 2.53
C SER A 29 3.00 -26.93 1.82
N LYS A 30 1.84 -26.93 2.47
CA LYS A 30 0.55 -27.42 1.95
C LYS A 30 -0.57 -26.58 2.57
N PRO A 31 -1.70 -26.36 1.87
CA PRO A 31 -2.87 -25.68 2.45
C PRO A 31 -3.33 -26.37 3.74
N GLN A 32 -3.68 -25.59 4.76
CA GLN A 32 -4.21 -26.10 6.04
C GLN A 32 -5.45 -25.29 6.43
N GLN A 33 -6.58 -25.96 6.63
CA GLN A 33 -7.87 -25.32 6.97
C GLN A 33 -7.88 -24.56 8.30
N LYS A 34 -6.90 -24.82 9.19
CA LYS A 34 -6.81 -24.15 10.49
C LYS A 34 -6.43 -22.66 10.41
N TYR A 35 -5.89 -22.22 9.27
CA TYR A 35 -5.56 -20.81 9.03
C TYR A 35 -6.72 -20.13 8.32
N ASP A 36 -7.26 -19.12 8.99
CA ASP A 36 -8.36 -18.30 8.52
C ASP A 36 -7.86 -17.27 7.49
N THR A 37 -8.41 -17.30 6.29
CA THR A 37 -8.04 -16.39 5.19
C THR A 37 -8.45 -14.94 5.45
N GLU A 38 -9.38 -14.69 6.38
CA GLU A 38 -9.71 -13.32 6.80
C GLU A 38 -8.65 -12.72 7.73
N LYS A 39 -7.82 -13.56 8.36
CA LYS A 39 -6.77 -13.13 9.31
C LYS A 39 -5.38 -13.25 8.74
N PHE A 40 -5.16 -14.23 7.86
CA PHE A 40 -3.86 -14.52 7.28
C PHE A 40 -3.88 -14.30 5.77
N SER A 41 -2.86 -13.59 5.30
CA SER A 41 -2.36 -13.77 3.95
C SER A 41 -1.73 -15.16 3.85
N ILE A 42 -2.36 -16.11 3.16
CA ILE A 42 -1.88 -17.50 3.07
C ILE A 42 -1.18 -17.73 1.73
N TYR A 43 0.09 -18.12 1.79
CA TYR A 43 0.90 -18.41 0.61
C TYR A 43 1.65 -19.73 0.73
N SER A 44 1.93 -20.37 -0.41
CA SER A 44 2.94 -21.43 -0.46
C SER A 44 4.35 -20.84 -0.43
N HIS A 45 5.32 -21.61 0.04
CA HIS A 45 6.74 -21.20 0.00
C HIS A 45 7.19 -20.94 -1.45
N GLU A 46 6.77 -21.78 -2.38
CA GLU A 46 7.01 -21.64 -3.82
C GLU A 46 6.46 -20.30 -4.35
N ARG A 47 5.22 -19.94 -4.00
CA ARG A 47 4.65 -18.67 -4.45
C ARG A 47 5.41 -17.48 -3.88
N ILE A 48 5.84 -17.52 -2.62
CA ILE A 48 6.69 -16.46 -2.06
C ILE A 48 8.02 -16.35 -2.80
N GLN A 49 8.66 -17.47 -3.15
CA GLN A 49 9.89 -17.47 -3.96
C GLN A 49 9.67 -16.83 -5.32
N GLU A 50 8.57 -17.11 -6.00
CA GLU A 50 8.21 -16.44 -7.26
C GLU A 50 8.08 -14.92 -7.06
N LEU A 51 7.37 -14.47 -6.03
CA LEU A 51 7.23 -13.04 -5.73
C LEU A 51 8.60 -12.39 -5.38
N TRP A 52 9.51 -13.15 -4.77
CA TRP A 52 10.89 -12.73 -4.50
C TRP A 52 11.67 -12.52 -5.80
N LEU A 53 11.58 -13.47 -6.73
CA LEU A 53 12.22 -13.38 -8.04
C LEU A 53 11.60 -12.28 -8.93
N GLU A 54 10.30 -12.00 -8.78
CA GLU A 54 9.63 -10.88 -9.44
C GLU A 54 10.06 -9.52 -8.87
N GLY A 55 10.47 -9.47 -7.60
CA GLY A 55 10.85 -8.23 -6.93
C GLY A 55 9.70 -7.26 -6.72
N ASN A 56 8.47 -7.76 -6.55
CA ASN A 56 7.29 -6.91 -6.46
C ASN A 56 7.19 -6.16 -5.11
N PRO A 57 6.30 -5.16 -4.97
CA PRO A 57 6.20 -4.40 -3.73
C PRO A 57 5.90 -5.25 -2.49
N PHE A 58 5.19 -6.36 -2.63
CA PHE A 58 4.88 -7.22 -1.49
C PHE A 58 6.10 -7.99 -0.98
N SER A 59 6.96 -8.53 -1.85
CA SER A 59 8.19 -9.20 -1.41
C SER A 59 9.16 -8.23 -0.75
N TRP A 60 9.29 -7.01 -1.27
CA TRP A 60 10.06 -5.93 -0.61
C TRP A 60 9.48 -5.51 0.72
N HIS A 61 8.16 -5.40 0.82
CA HIS A 61 7.48 -5.09 2.08
C HIS A 61 7.78 -6.14 3.15
N LEU A 62 7.71 -7.43 2.78
CA LEU A 62 8.03 -8.53 3.68
C LEU A 62 9.52 -8.54 4.07
N HIS A 63 10.43 -8.39 3.11
CA HIS A 63 11.87 -8.40 3.35
C HIS A 63 12.31 -7.34 4.37
N LEU A 64 11.79 -6.12 4.22
CA LEU A 64 12.24 -4.98 5.03
C LEU A 64 11.60 -4.94 6.43
N GLU A 65 10.35 -5.38 6.56
CA GLU A 65 9.56 -5.06 7.76
C GLU A 65 9.03 -6.28 8.50
N SER A 66 8.96 -7.45 7.86
CA SER A 66 8.34 -8.61 8.50
C SER A 66 9.13 -9.12 9.72
N LYS A 67 8.40 -9.65 10.69
CA LYS A 67 8.95 -10.27 11.90
C LYS A 67 8.40 -11.69 12.03
N LEU A 68 9.31 -12.66 12.16
CA LEU A 68 8.93 -14.05 12.41
C LEU A 68 8.26 -14.16 13.78
N ILE A 69 7.03 -14.67 13.80
CA ILE A 69 6.28 -15.01 15.01
C ILE A 69 6.52 -16.47 15.38
N TYR A 70 6.48 -17.35 14.38
CA TYR A 70 6.57 -18.79 14.59
C TYR A 70 7.13 -19.50 13.37
N SER A 71 8.01 -20.49 13.59
CA SER A 71 8.39 -21.48 12.60
C SER A 71 8.45 -22.88 13.20
N THR A 72 8.21 -23.89 12.38
CA THR A 72 8.21 -25.30 12.82
C THR A 72 9.59 -25.85 13.17
N ASP A 73 10.64 -25.27 12.61
CA ASP A 73 12.04 -25.70 12.69
C ASP A 73 12.96 -24.64 13.30
N GLY A 74 12.41 -23.48 13.70
CA GLY A 74 13.16 -22.38 14.32
C GLY A 74 13.89 -21.48 13.32
N SER A 75 13.86 -21.78 12.02
CA SER A 75 14.46 -20.92 10.98
C SER A 75 13.49 -19.82 10.53
N SER A 76 14.01 -18.84 9.80
CA SER A 76 13.20 -17.83 9.13
C SER A 76 13.33 -17.96 7.62
N PHE A 77 12.36 -18.65 7.02
CA PHE A 77 12.28 -18.78 5.57
C PHE A 77 12.47 -17.46 4.80
N LEU A 78 11.86 -16.35 5.23
CA LEU A 78 12.01 -15.06 4.53
C LEU A 78 13.43 -14.50 4.67
N SER A 79 14.08 -14.67 5.82
CA SER A 79 15.49 -14.28 5.99
C SER A 79 16.42 -15.14 5.12
N ASP A 80 16.12 -16.43 5.01
CA ASP A 80 16.92 -17.38 4.22
C ASP A 80 16.84 -17.11 2.71
N LEU A 81 15.77 -16.46 2.23
CA LEU A 81 15.64 -16.02 0.83
C LEU A 81 16.57 -14.86 0.47
N GLY A 82 17.07 -14.11 1.45
CA GLY A 82 17.83 -12.89 1.22
C GLY A 82 16.97 -11.77 0.63
N GLU A 83 17.57 -10.93 -0.22
CA GLU A 83 16.94 -9.75 -0.81
C GLU A 83 16.07 -10.11 -2.04
N PRO A 84 14.87 -9.52 -2.20
CA PRO A 84 14.09 -9.66 -3.41
C PRO A 84 14.79 -9.09 -4.65
N ALA A 85 14.38 -9.53 -5.83
CA ALA A 85 14.86 -8.96 -7.08
C ALA A 85 14.50 -7.47 -7.22
N LYS A 86 15.19 -6.75 -8.10
CA LYS A 86 14.90 -5.34 -8.39
C LYS A 86 13.50 -5.19 -9.00
N TYR A 87 12.73 -4.24 -8.48
CA TYR A 87 11.41 -3.93 -9.00
C TYR A 87 11.48 -3.11 -10.30
N LEU A 88 11.21 -3.74 -11.44
CA LEU A 88 11.34 -3.11 -12.76
C LEU A 88 10.02 -2.53 -13.32
N LYS A 89 8.88 -2.88 -12.73
CA LYS A 89 7.54 -2.49 -13.23
C LYS A 89 7.02 -1.18 -12.65
N TYR A 90 7.85 -0.43 -11.91
CA TYR A 90 7.41 0.74 -11.16
C TYR A 90 6.70 1.77 -12.03
N LEU A 91 7.21 2.06 -13.24
CA LEU A 91 6.62 3.06 -14.12
C LEU A 91 5.25 2.62 -14.66
N GLU A 92 5.12 1.33 -15.00
CA GLU A 92 3.85 0.76 -15.44
C GLU A 92 2.79 0.89 -14.34
N ASP A 93 3.14 0.52 -13.10
CA ASP A 93 2.22 0.56 -11.97
C ASP A 93 1.93 2.00 -11.51
N CYS A 94 2.90 2.92 -11.58
CA CYS A 94 2.66 4.36 -11.37
C CYS A 94 1.62 4.90 -12.36
N ASN A 95 1.71 4.54 -13.64
CA ASN A 95 0.71 4.94 -14.63
C ASN A 95 -0.68 4.36 -14.33
N LYS A 96 -0.77 3.09 -13.90
CA LYS A 96 -2.04 2.47 -13.50
C LYS A 96 -2.67 3.20 -12.31
N PHE A 97 -1.88 3.55 -11.30
CA PHE A 97 -2.40 4.28 -10.13
C PHE A 97 -2.79 5.72 -10.48
N ASN A 98 -2.03 6.42 -11.33
CA ASN A 98 -2.42 7.73 -11.86
C ASN A 98 -3.78 7.65 -12.59
N GLN A 99 -3.96 6.64 -13.44
CA GLN A 99 -5.23 6.41 -14.13
C GLN A 99 -6.40 6.16 -13.14
N LEU A 100 -6.21 5.27 -12.15
CA LEU A 100 -7.23 5.00 -11.12
C LEU A 100 -7.63 6.28 -10.36
N PHE A 101 -6.66 7.13 -10.05
CA PHE A 101 -6.91 8.42 -9.41
C PHE A 101 -7.78 9.31 -10.29
N LEU A 102 -7.39 9.50 -11.56
CA LEU A 102 -8.08 10.35 -12.53
C LEU A 102 -9.52 9.88 -12.78
N GLU A 103 -9.74 8.58 -12.93
CA GLU A 103 -11.08 8.00 -13.13
C GLU A 103 -12.00 8.28 -11.94
N SER A 104 -11.48 8.12 -10.72
CA SER A 104 -12.24 8.41 -9.49
C SER A 104 -12.52 9.89 -9.33
N TYR A 105 -11.54 10.74 -9.64
CA TYR A 105 -11.66 12.20 -9.61
C TYR A 105 -12.71 12.70 -10.61
N HIS A 106 -12.65 12.26 -11.87
CA HIS A 106 -13.60 12.66 -12.91
C HIS A 106 -15.02 12.19 -12.59
N THR A 107 -15.17 10.97 -12.07
CA THR A 107 -16.48 10.46 -11.63
C THR A 107 -17.06 11.35 -10.54
N LEU A 108 -16.24 11.74 -9.56
CA LEU A 108 -16.66 12.66 -8.49
C LEU A 108 -17.08 14.03 -9.01
N LEU A 109 -16.36 14.58 -10.00
CA LEU A 109 -16.71 15.87 -10.60
C LEU A 109 -18.10 15.84 -11.28
N GLN A 110 -18.46 14.71 -11.88
CA GLN A 110 -19.74 14.54 -12.59
C GLN A 110 -20.89 14.13 -11.65
N SER A 111 -20.60 13.37 -10.59
CA SER A 111 -21.59 12.82 -9.68
C SER A 111 -21.03 12.72 -8.27
N ARG A 112 -21.87 13.00 -7.26
CA ARG A 112 -21.52 12.82 -5.84
C ARG A 112 -21.95 11.47 -5.29
N VAL A 113 -22.49 10.58 -6.13
CA VAL A 113 -22.84 9.21 -5.74
C VAL A 113 -21.57 8.48 -5.32
N SER A 114 -21.63 7.75 -4.20
CA SER A 114 -20.50 6.96 -3.70
C SER A 114 -19.22 7.78 -3.47
N SER A 115 -19.35 9.02 -2.99
CA SER A 115 -18.21 9.93 -2.83
C SER A 115 -17.11 9.37 -1.93
N ILE A 116 -17.47 8.71 -0.83
CA ILE A 116 -16.54 8.07 0.10
C ILE A 116 -15.73 6.98 -0.61
N PHE A 117 -16.37 6.19 -1.48
CA PHE A 117 -15.69 5.15 -2.25
C PHE A 117 -14.69 5.74 -3.24
N HIS A 118 -15.05 6.79 -3.97
CA HIS A 118 -14.13 7.42 -4.92
C HIS A 118 -12.94 8.11 -4.22
N LEU A 119 -13.18 8.79 -3.09
CA LEU A 119 -12.09 9.34 -2.27
C LEU A 119 -11.18 8.24 -1.71
N SER A 120 -11.75 7.08 -1.33
CA SER A 120 -11.00 5.87 -0.94
C SER A 120 -10.12 5.33 -2.09
N CYS A 121 -10.63 5.31 -3.32
CA CYS A 121 -9.85 4.92 -4.50
C CYS A 121 -8.72 5.92 -4.81
N MET A 122 -8.99 7.22 -4.67
CA MET A 122 -7.98 8.27 -4.81
C MET A 122 -6.87 8.10 -3.77
N PHE A 123 -7.21 7.84 -2.50
CA PHE A 123 -6.21 7.53 -1.46
C PHE A 123 -5.32 6.33 -1.84
N LEU A 124 -5.96 5.21 -2.19
CA LEU A 124 -5.28 3.97 -2.56
C LEU A 124 -4.31 4.21 -3.72
N ALA A 125 -4.77 4.93 -4.74
CA ALA A 125 -3.96 5.29 -5.89
C ALA A 125 -2.75 6.14 -5.48
N THR A 126 -2.93 7.23 -4.75
CA THR A 126 -1.83 8.11 -4.35
C THR A 126 -0.79 7.40 -3.49
N ARG A 127 -1.22 6.64 -2.48
CA ARG A 127 -0.31 5.91 -1.61
C ARG A 127 0.48 4.84 -2.37
N ASN A 128 -0.20 4.04 -3.20
CA ASN A 128 0.48 2.97 -3.92
C ASN A 128 1.36 3.51 -5.06
N PHE A 129 0.99 4.63 -5.67
CA PHE A 129 1.86 5.37 -6.58
C PHE A 129 3.19 5.73 -5.89
N ALA A 130 3.12 6.38 -4.73
CA ALA A 130 4.31 6.79 -3.98
C ALA A 130 5.19 5.59 -3.59
N MET A 131 4.57 4.49 -3.15
CA MET A 131 5.30 3.25 -2.85
C MET A 131 6.02 2.71 -4.08
N CYS A 132 5.31 2.51 -5.19
CA CYS A 132 5.92 1.99 -6.42
C CYS A 132 7.07 2.88 -6.89
N TYR A 133 6.87 4.20 -6.87
CA TYR A 133 7.90 5.17 -7.24
C TYR A 133 9.14 5.06 -6.33
N SER A 134 8.94 5.08 -5.01
CA SER A 134 10.01 4.98 -4.01
C SER A 134 10.82 3.68 -4.14
N LEU A 135 10.13 2.57 -4.40
CA LEU A 135 10.75 1.27 -4.59
C LEU A 135 11.52 1.20 -5.91
N GLY A 136 10.97 1.78 -6.99
CA GLY A 136 11.68 1.92 -8.26
C GLY A 136 12.96 2.76 -8.14
N ALA A 137 12.98 3.74 -7.23
CA ALA A 137 14.13 4.56 -6.88
C ALA A 137 15.12 3.91 -5.91
N GLY A 138 14.84 2.69 -5.43
CA GLY A 138 15.72 1.98 -4.49
C GLY A 138 15.63 2.47 -3.04
N ASN A 139 14.72 3.40 -2.74
CA ASN A 139 14.47 3.92 -1.39
C ASN A 139 13.00 3.65 -1.00
N PRO A 140 12.61 2.38 -0.78
CA PRO A 140 11.21 2.01 -0.62
C PRO A 140 10.58 2.58 0.65
N ILE A 141 9.37 3.12 0.51
CA ILE A 141 8.55 3.66 1.60
C ILE A 141 7.18 2.99 1.59
N PHE A 142 6.91 2.15 2.60
CA PHE A 142 5.64 1.42 2.75
C PHE A 142 4.63 2.11 3.68
N SER A 143 4.98 3.27 4.24
CA SER A 143 4.06 4.06 5.04
C SER A 143 2.78 4.36 4.28
N ARG A 144 1.69 4.56 5.02
CA ARG A 144 0.46 5.15 4.47
C ARG A 144 0.66 6.62 4.11
N LEU A 145 1.64 7.28 4.73
CA LEU A 145 2.01 8.68 4.49
C LEU A 145 3.10 8.80 3.42
N SER A 146 3.43 7.72 2.70
CA SER A 146 4.51 7.72 1.70
C SER A 146 4.49 8.88 0.70
N PRO A 147 3.34 9.41 0.22
CA PRO A 147 3.35 10.58 -0.66
C PRO A 147 3.95 11.84 -0.02
N LEU A 148 3.84 11.98 1.31
CA LEU A 148 4.34 13.12 2.08
C LEU A 148 5.79 12.94 2.55
N GLU A 149 6.33 11.72 2.44
CA GLU A 149 7.66 11.33 2.92
C GLU A 149 8.69 11.19 1.80
N LEU A 150 8.25 11.12 0.54
CA LEU A 150 9.14 11.09 -0.62
C LEU A 150 10.09 12.30 -0.65
N GLU A 151 11.26 12.14 -1.27
CA GLU A 151 12.18 13.27 -1.49
C GLU A 151 11.49 14.39 -2.28
N GLN A 152 10.78 14.02 -3.35
CA GLN A 152 9.87 14.88 -4.09
C GLN A 152 8.45 14.75 -3.49
N LYS A 153 8.28 15.10 -2.22
CA LYS A 153 7.01 14.96 -1.50
C LYS A 153 5.89 15.77 -2.13
N LEU A 154 4.69 15.20 -2.04
CA LEU A 154 3.44 15.87 -2.36
C LEU A 154 3.24 17.10 -1.45
N ALA A 155 3.10 18.27 -2.07
CA ALA A 155 3.04 19.56 -1.40
C ALA A 155 1.62 19.92 -0.90
N ILE A 156 1.04 19.05 -0.07
CA ILE A 156 -0.25 19.30 0.60
C ILE A 156 -0.10 19.14 2.11
N SER A 157 -1.04 19.68 2.88
CA SER A 157 -1.03 19.47 4.33
C SER A 157 -1.37 18.01 4.66
N GLN A 158 -0.85 17.51 5.78
CA GLN A 158 -1.21 16.18 6.26
C GLN A 158 -2.71 16.08 6.56
N GLU A 159 -3.33 17.14 7.09
CA GLU A 159 -4.78 17.20 7.33
C GLU A 159 -5.59 17.00 6.04
N ASP A 160 -5.15 17.59 4.93
CA ASP A 160 -5.81 17.41 3.63
C ASP A 160 -5.65 15.98 3.12
N PHE A 161 -4.48 15.37 3.33
CA PHE A 161 -4.25 13.99 2.93
C PHE A 161 -5.01 12.98 3.81
N ASP A 162 -5.11 13.24 5.10
CA ASP A 162 -5.83 12.42 6.07
C ASP A 162 -7.33 12.31 5.75
N LEU A 163 -7.90 13.29 5.03
CA LEU A 163 -9.26 13.21 4.53
C LEU A 163 -9.46 12.01 3.58
N TYR A 164 -8.51 11.79 2.68
CA TYR A 164 -8.50 10.64 1.77
C TYR A 164 -8.25 9.34 2.54
N ALA A 165 -7.34 9.35 3.52
CA ALA A 165 -7.07 8.20 4.38
C ALA A 165 -8.32 7.78 5.17
N ARG A 166 -9.06 8.75 5.72
CA ARG A 166 -10.33 8.52 6.42
C ARG A 166 -11.40 7.97 5.48
N ALA A 167 -11.47 8.46 4.24
CA ALA A 167 -12.38 7.91 3.24
C ALA A 167 -12.10 6.43 2.97
N ARG A 168 -10.82 6.06 2.92
CA ARG A 168 -10.40 4.65 2.78
C ARG A 168 -10.90 3.80 3.94
N ILE A 169 -10.65 4.23 5.18
CA ILE A 169 -11.07 3.49 6.38
C ILE A 169 -12.59 3.34 6.44
N LEU A 170 -13.34 4.42 6.17
CA LEU A 170 -14.81 4.37 6.10
C LEU A 170 -15.30 3.39 5.03
N SER A 171 -14.70 3.44 3.83
CA SER A 171 -15.13 2.61 2.71
C SER A 171 -14.84 1.13 2.91
N THR A 172 -13.78 0.75 3.61
CA THR A 172 -13.38 -0.66 3.77
C THR A 172 -13.81 -1.27 5.09
N ARG A 173 -13.98 -0.46 6.13
CA ARG A 173 -14.23 -0.94 7.50
C ARG A 173 -15.44 -0.31 8.17
N GLY A 174 -16.07 0.69 7.54
CA GLY A 174 -17.19 1.41 8.15
C GLY A 174 -16.83 2.14 9.45
N TYR A 175 -15.54 2.47 9.64
CA TYR A 175 -15.02 3.08 10.86
C TYR A 175 -14.60 4.54 10.62
N GLY A 176 -14.87 5.40 11.60
CA GLY A 176 -14.52 6.83 11.58
C GLY A 176 -15.71 7.77 11.41
N SER A 177 -15.45 9.08 11.48
CA SER A 177 -16.46 10.11 11.30
C SER A 177 -16.86 10.24 9.82
N VAL A 178 -18.17 10.31 9.55
CA VAL A 178 -18.69 10.53 8.19
C VAL A 178 -18.09 11.79 7.58
N ILE A 179 -17.66 11.69 6.32
CA ILE A 179 -17.12 12.81 5.56
C ILE A 179 -18.28 13.71 5.11
N SER A 180 -18.21 14.98 5.48
CA SER A 180 -19.18 16.00 5.13
C SER A 180 -19.03 16.50 3.69
N ARG A 181 -20.04 17.22 3.20
CA ARG A 181 -20.01 17.80 1.85
C ARG A 181 -18.89 18.83 1.66
N THR A 182 -18.65 19.68 2.65
CA THR A 182 -17.59 20.69 2.59
C THR A 182 -16.21 20.05 2.56
N GLU A 183 -16.03 18.93 3.27
CA GLU A 183 -14.80 18.14 3.19
C GLU A 183 -14.63 17.50 1.82
N ILE A 184 -15.68 16.94 1.21
CA ILE A 184 -15.61 16.45 -0.18
C ILE A 184 -15.17 17.55 -1.14
N GLU A 185 -15.72 18.77 -0.99
CA GLU A 185 -15.35 19.92 -1.80
C GLU A 185 -13.87 20.33 -1.54
N LYS A 186 -13.40 20.27 -0.29
CA LYS A 186 -12.00 20.46 0.08
C LYS A 186 -11.09 19.44 -0.62
N ALA A 187 -11.41 18.14 -0.54
CA ALA A 187 -10.65 17.09 -1.24
C ALA A 187 -10.58 17.36 -2.75
N LEU A 188 -11.70 17.73 -3.38
CA LEU A 188 -11.70 18.02 -4.81
C LEU A 188 -10.87 19.25 -5.18
N GLY A 189 -10.78 20.25 -4.29
CA GLY A 189 -9.88 21.38 -4.46
C GLY A 189 -8.40 21.02 -4.34
N VAL A 190 -8.06 19.99 -3.58
CA VAL A 190 -6.68 19.49 -3.38
C VAL A 190 -6.25 18.51 -4.48
N ALA A 191 -7.19 17.77 -5.06
CA ALA A 191 -6.92 16.74 -6.06
C ALA A 191 -6.05 17.18 -7.26
N PRO A 192 -6.19 18.40 -7.82
CA PRO A 192 -5.29 18.88 -8.88
C PRO A 192 -3.81 18.86 -8.49
N ALA A 193 -3.47 19.24 -7.26
CA ALA A 193 -2.07 19.20 -6.79
C ALA A 193 -1.52 17.77 -6.75
N ILE A 194 -2.36 16.78 -6.45
CA ILE A 194 -1.99 15.36 -6.47
C ILE A 194 -1.75 14.89 -7.91
N ILE A 195 -2.62 15.30 -8.85
CA ILE A 195 -2.51 14.96 -10.27
C ILE A 195 -1.23 15.54 -10.86
N ASP A 196 -0.97 16.83 -10.61
CA ASP A 196 0.23 17.52 -11.10
C ASP A 196 1.49 16.83 -10.56
N TRP A 197 1.50 16.51 -9.26
CA TRP A 197 2.58 15.79 -8.61
C TRP A 197 2.83 14.40 -9.22
N MET A 198 1.78 13.58 -9.44
CA MET A 198 1.92 12.27 -10.08
C MET A 198 2.51 12.39 -11.50
N ASN A 199 2.02 13.35 -12.29
CA ASN A 199 2.48 13.57 -13.66
C ASN A 199 3.94 14.04 -13.70
N GLU A 200 4.32 14.93 -12.79
CA GLU A 200 5.70 15.38 -12.64
C GLU A 200 6.63 14.20 -12.35
N LEU A 201 6.31 13.34 -11.38
CA LEU A 201 7.14 12.18 -11.05
C LEU A 201 7.23 11.16 -12.18
N ILE A 202 6.14 10.90 -12.91
CA ILE A 202 6.17 10.05 -14.11
C ILE A 202 7.13 10.63 -15.16
N SER A 203 7.12 11.95 -15.35
CA SER A 203 7.95 12.63 -16.36
C SER A 203 9.46 12.58 -16.03
N GLN A 204 9.81 12.59 -14.74
CA GLN A 204 11.19 12.67 -14.28
C GLN A 204 11.98 11.37 -14.48
N ARG A 205 11.33 10.23 -14.82
CA ARG A 205 11.91 8.89 -15.00
C ARG A 205 13.05 8.58 -14.03
N VAL A 206 12.77 7.78 -13.01
CA VAL A 206 13.81 7.27 -12.13
C VAL A 206 14.85 6.48 -12.95
N VAL A 207 16.04 7.03 -13.13
CA VAL A 207 17.17 6.31 -13.73
C VAL A 207 17.66 5.35 -12.67
N ALA A 208 17.29 4.08 -12.85
CA ALA A 208 17.58 3.00 -11.91
C ALA A 208 18.99 2.44 -12.09
#